data_AF-A0A1V9ZHB2-F1
#
_entry.id   AF-A0A1V9ZHB2-F1
#
_cell.length_a   1.000
_cell.length_b   1.000
_cell.length_c   1.000
_cell.angle_alpha   90.00
_cell.angle_beta   90.00
_cell.angle_gamma   90.00
#
_symmetry.space_group_name_H-M   'P 1'
#
loop_
_entity.id
_entity.type
_entity.pdbx_description
1 polymer ?
#
loop_
_entity_poly.entity_id
_entity_poly.type
_entity_poly.pdbx_seq_one_letter_code
_entity_poly.pdbx_strand_id
1 'polypeptide(L)'
;MRAFEFFCTTCGVTGEENFSKNDFGESVCNICGTQNHQQSRIEVLDEDDVFGQGLNISIRRRNIRRGRKLRVVAEKEKKPLVTLENCLHVTQTILSMQAEALAELIHDQELPNIVRELWFHFLECWNVKGARPLLNCFISMVIAKEKPADALQADGYEAQWNLRITEAEFEDSQLSKFSLQSHIAILYLACRLRHNGIVIGDLISFIVHGQIPYGSVLSLLPEEMQISMAPIAVSYFNTNLYQARITTTAISTEVNYLHYHLDLKLPPLNWSLALTNFTKALNLPKQVQTNYHRLCLVLAPDEYPALEGNDKRLLLLPSELDFVARLAMSIKLCPSWHLWTYNSNENYQGMRLTLNPYDRKPVLKRKHLNAFVDVVDNNRHGRFLHVSMPAAFDGHIEHLQELASTDNTADTIASNPVTAFAPQHSSVGAPIDPGMKNGQLTMPSDIKATHFYPFYQNVDMRMTNLHGAMENLIDLIAEYMDMSRFTVLESICRLEKVVLPHLRV
;
A
#
# COMPACT_ATOMS: atom_id res chain seq x y z
N MET A 1 38.77 -37.91 -0.53
CA MET A 1 37.55 -38.48 -1.14
C MET A 1 36.42 -37.53 -0.83
N ARG A 2 35.86 -36.85 -1.84
CA ARG A 2 34.60 -36.11 -1.67
C ARG A 2 33.51 -37.19 -1.55
N ALA A 3 32.64 -37.09 -0.56
CA ALA A 3 31.51 -38.00 -0.45
C ALA A 3 30.67 -37.85 -1.73
N PHE A 4 30.40 -38.96 -2.42
CA PHE A 4 29.51 -38.97 -3.56
C PHE A 4 28.09 -38.69 -3.07
N GLU A 5 27.43 -37.70 -3.64
CA GLU A 5 26.06 -37.34 -3.31
C GLU A 5 25.15 -38.03 -4.33
N PHE A 6 24.19 -38.83 -3.83
CA PHE A 6 23.21 -39.50 -4.68
C PHE A 6 22.35 -38.44 -5.37
N PHE A 7 22.11 -38.58 -6.68
CA PHE A 7 21.33 -37.63 -7.48
C PHE A 7 20.53 -38.37 -8.56
N CYS A 8 19.23 -38.08 -8.65
CA CYS A 8 18.36 -38.61 -9.70
C CYS A 8 18.37 -37.67 -10.90
N THR A 9 18.86 -38.14 -12.05
CA THR A 9 18.92 -37.34 -13.29
C THR A 9 17.55 -36.94 -13.84
N THR A 10 16.49 -37.68 -13.50
CA THR A 10 15.14 -37.45 -14.04
C THR A 10 14.34 -36.44 -13.23
N CYS A 11 14.37 -36.53 -11.90
CA CYS A 11 13.58 -35.65 -11.02
C CYS A 11 14.43 -34.68 -10.17
N GLY A 12 15.76 -34.76 -10.26
CA GLY A 12 16.67 -33.85 -9.58
C GLY A 12 16.88 -34.11 -8.10
N VAL A 13 16.27 -35.15 -7.54
CA VAL A 13 16.30 -35.47 -6.11
C VAL A 13 17.69 -35.94 -5.69
N THR A 14 18.23 -35.36 -4.61
CA THR A 14 19.52 -35.73 -4.01
C THR A 14 19.36 -36.47 -2.67
N GLY A 15 20.41 -37.15 -2.22
CA GLY A 15 20.48 -37.80 -0.90
C GLY A 15 20.15 -39.29 -0.92
N GLU A 16 20.85 -40.08 -0.10
CA GLU A 16 20.73 -41.54 -0.04
C GLU A 16 19.34 -42.01 0.39
N GLU A 17 18.67 -41.30 1.30
CA GLU A 17 17.34 -41.66 1.78
C GLU A 17 16.25 -41.69 0.69
N ASN A 18 16.50 -41.02 -0.43
CA ASN A 18 15.56 -40.93 -1.54
C ASN A 18 15.72 -42.07 -2.57
N PHE A 19 16.60 -43.03 -2.30
CA PHE A 19 16.82 -44.20 -3.12
C PHE A 19 16.61 -45.47 -2.30
N SER A 20 15.92 -46.45 -2.89
CA SER A 20 15.82 -47.81 -2.35
C SER A 20 16.41 -48.82 -3.34
N LYS A 21 16.81 -49.99 -2.85
CA LYS A 21 17.23 -51.09 -3.72
C LYS A 21 16.00 -51.90 -4.11
N ASN A 22 15.82 -52.16 -5.41
CA ASN A 22 14.79 -53.08 -5.90
C ASN A 22 15.21 -54.55 -5.62
N ASP A 23 14.32 -55.50 -5.94
CA ASP A 23 14.58 -56.94 -5.78
C ASP A 23 15.79 -57.45 -6.58
N PHE A 24 16.28 -56.66 -7.54
CA PHE A 24 17.46 -56.93 -8.36
C PHE A 24 18.74 -56.24 -7.84
N GLY A 25 18.67 -55.55 -6.70
CA GLY A 25 19.80 -54.87 -6.07
C GLY A 25 20.14 -53.49 -6.63
N GLU A 26 19.41 -53.02 -7.64
CA GLU A 26 19.62 -51.75 -8.32
C GLU A 26 19.01 -50.60 -7.52
N SER A 27 19.69 -49.46 -7.47
CA SER A 27 19.13 -48.27 -6.80
C SER A 27 18.08 -47.57 -7.66
N VAL A 28 16.89 -47.38 -7.08
CA VAL A 28 15.73 -46.77 -7.70
C VAL A 28 15.31 -45.56 -6.88
N CYS A 29 14.99 -44.45 -7.57
CA CYS A 29 14.48 -43.25 -6.92
C CYS A 29 13.08 -43.49 -6.36
N ASN A 30 12.88 -43.25 -5.07
CA ASN A 30 11.60 -43.43 -4.37
C ASN A 30 10.49 -42.46 -4.85
N ILE A 31 10.87 -41.35 -5.49
CA ILE A 31 9.93 -40.29 -5.90
C ILE A 31 9.40 -40.52 -7.32
N CYS A 32 10.28 -40.82 -8.28
CA CYS A 32 9.90 -40.96 -9.68
C CYS A 32 9.98 -42.39 -10.22
N GLY A 33 10.40 -43.35 -9.39
CA GLY A 33 10.57 -44.75 -9.78
C GLY A 33 11.66 -44.98 -10.83
N THR A 34 12.44 -43.96 -11.17
CA THR A 34 13.47 -44.08 -12.22
C THR A 34 14.74 -44.69 -11.62
N GLN A 35 15.27 -45.68 -12.34
CA GLN A 35 16.52 -46.36 -11.99
C GLN A 35 17.71 -45.40 -12.11
N ASN A 36 18.59 -45.41 -11.12
CA ASN A 36 19.80 -44.59 -11.15
C ASN A 36 20.86 -45.21 -12.08
N HIS A 37 20.83 -44.79 -13.34
CA HIS A 37 21.71 -45.33 -14.38
C HIS A 37 23.22 -45.05 -14.16
N GLN A 38 23.57 -44.10 -13.28
CA GLN A 38 24.97 -43.82 -12.92
C GLN A 38 25.51 -44.84 -11.92
N GLN A 39 24.68 -45.34 -11.01
CA GLN A 39 25.11 -46.30 -10.00
C GLN A 39 25.21 -47.71 -10.58
N SER A 40 24.32 -48.11 -11.50
CA SER A 40 24.45 -49.40 -12.21
C SER A 40 25.73 -49.48 -13.04
N ARG A 41 26.24 -48.36 -13.58
CA ARG A 41 27.55 -48.34 -14.27
C ARG A 41 28.73 -48.42 -13.31
N ILE A 42 28.60 -47.87 -12.09
CA ILE A 42 29.66 -47.90 -11.08
C ILE A 42 29.70 -49.28 -10.40
N GLU A 43 28.57 -49.90 -10.08
CA GLU A 43 28.52 -51.25 -9.51
C GLU A 43 29.07 -52.30 -10.50
N VAL A 44 28.81 -52.14 -11.82
CA VAL A 44 29.44 -52.99 -12.85
C VAL A 44 30.95 -52.74 -12.98
N LEU A 45 31.43 -51.51 -12.77
CA LEU A 45 32.87 -51.19 -12.79
C LEU A 45 33.59 -51.67 -11.51
N ASP A 46 32.95 -51.60 -10.34
CA ASP A 46 33.52 -52.07 -9.07
C ASP A 46 33.56 -53.61 -9.01
N GLU A 47 32.63 -54.33 -9.65
CA GLU A 47 32.72 -55.79 -9.77
C GLU A 47 33.84 -56.23 -10.73
N ASP A 48 34.10 -55.47 -11.79
CA ASP A 48 35.21 -55.73 -12.73
C ASP A 48 36.60 -55.39 -12.14
N ASP A 49 36.69 -54.39 -11.24
CA ASP A 49 37.95 -53.97 -10.61
C ASP A 49 38.41 -54.84 -9.42
N VAL A 50 37.56 -55.73 -8.90
CA VAL A 50 37.92 -56.66 -7.81
C VAL A 50 38.75 -57.87 -8.28
N PHE A 51 38.82 -58.13 -9.59
CA PHE A 51 39.63 -59.22 -10.16
C PHE A 51 41.03 -58.83 -10.68
N GLY A 52 41.43 -57.56 -10.55
CA GLY A 52 42.72 -57.05 -11.05
C GLY A 52 43.77 -56.77 -9.97
N GLN A 53 44.37 -57.81 -9.39
CA GLN A 53 45.58 -57.64 -8.57
C GLN A 53 46.75 -57.06 -9.39
N GLY A 54 47.41 -56.01 -8.88
CA GLY A 54 48.74 -55.64 -9.36
C GLY A 54 49.30 -54.27 -8.96
N LEU A 55 50.04 -54.23 -7.85
CA LEU A 55 51.29 -53.47 -7.65
C LEU A 55 51.37 -51.97 -8.08
N ASN A 56 51.48 -51.05 -7.09
CA ASN A 56 52.69 -50.22 -6.81
C ASN A 56 52.41 -48.82 -6.18
N ILE A 57 53.07 -48.58 -5.04
CA ILE A 57 53.88 -47.39 -4.68
C ILE A 57 53.20 -46.00 -4.68
N SER A 58 53.02 -45.39 -3.50
CA SER A 58 53.99 -44.39 -2.98
C SER A 58 53.56 -43.79 -1.64
N ILE A 59 54.46 -43.91 -0.66
CA ILE A 59 54.43 -43.22 0.61
C ILE A 59 54.85 -41.76 0.36
N ARG A 60 53.97 -40.77 0.63
CA ARG A 60 54.39 -39.38 0.82
C ARG A 60 54.00 -38.86 2.20
N ARG A 61 55.03 -38.29 2.83
CA ARG A 61 55.18 -37.98 4.25
C ARG A 61 54.28 -36.85 4.72
N ARG A 62 53.78 -37.02 5.94
CA ARG A 62 53.20 -35.99 6.82
C ARG A 62 54.14 -34.79 6.98
N ASN A 63 53.58 -33.58 6.89
CA ASN A 63 54.08 -32.39 7.58
C ASN A 63 52.94 -31.70 8.34
N ILE A 64 52.85 -32.05 9.63
CA ILE A 64 52.77 -31.15 10.80
C ILE A 64 51.78 -29.98 10.74
N ARG A 65 50.60 -30.25 11.33
CA ARG A 65 49.91 -29.49 12.38
C ARG A 65 50.22 -27.97 12.44
N ARG A 66 49.30 -27.17 11.88
CA ARG A 66 48.91 -25.88 12.49
C ARG A 66 47.55 -26.08 13.14
N GLY A 67 47.49 -25.88 14.46
CA GLY A 67 46.27 -26.00 15.25
C GLY A 67 45.19 -25.06 14.73
N ARG A 68 44.17 -25.63 14.08
CA ARG A 68 42.87 -24.98 13.99
C ARG A 68 42.32 -24.96 15.41
N LYS A 69 42.27 -23.77 16.01
CA LYS A 69 41.34 -23.50 17.12
C LYS A 69 39.99 -24.06 16.69
N LEU A 70 39.51 -25.07 17.40
CA LEU A 70 38.11 -25.47 17.36
C LEU A 70 37.33 -24.21 17.75
N ARG A 71 36.87 -23.47 16.74
CA ARG A 71 35.70 -22.62 16.91
C ARG A 71 34.63 -23.60 17.36
N VAL A 72 34.28 -23.54 18.64
CA VAL A 72 33.00 -24.01 19.13
C VAL A 72 31.99 -23.29 18.24
N VAL A 73 31.53 -23.99 17.20
CA VAL A 73 30.39 -23.57 16.42
C VAL A 73 29.27 -23.68 17.43
N ALA A 74 28.93 -22.55 18.06
CA ALA A 74 27.68 -22.43 18.77
C ALA A 74 26.63 -23.07 17.86
N GLU A 75 25.93 -24.08 18.35
CA GLU A 75 24.77 -24.65 17.66
C GLU A 75 23.95 -23.45 17.22
N LYS A 76 23.97 -23.16 15.92
CA LYS A 76 23.10 -22.14 15.36
C LYS A 76 21.71 -22.69 15.64
N GLU A 77 21.00 -22.07 16.57
CA GLU A 77 19.58 -22.30 16.76
C GLU A 77 18.96 -22.40 15.37
N LYS A 78 18.38 -23.57 15.08
CA LYS A 78 17.78 -23.83 13.78
C LYS A 78 16.68 -22.78 13.62
N LYS A 79 16.94 -21.77 12.78
CA LYS A 79 15.95 -20.74 12.49
C LYS A 79 14.72 -21.46 11.93
N PRO A 80 13.53 -21.19 12.47
CA PRO A 80 12.32 -21.84 11.98
C PRO A 80 12.17 -21.53 10.49
N LEU A 81 11.95 -22.58 9.69
CA LEU A 81 11.68 -22.46 8.28
C LEU A 81 10.31 -21.78 8.12
N VAL A 82 10.27 -20.72 7.30
CA VAL A 82 9.01 -20.06 6.95
C VAL A 82 8.25 -20.94 5.95
N THR A 83 7.14 -21.51 6.41
CA THR A 83 6.24 -22.31 5.56
C THR A 83 5.16 -21.43 4.94
N LEU A 84 4.58 -21.91 3.83
CA LEU A 84 3.43 -21.26 3.20
C LEU A 84 2.24 -21.11 4.14
N GLU A 85 1.97 -22.15 4.95
CA GLU A 85 0.90 -22.15 5.93
C GLU A 85 1.10 -21.05 6.97
N ASN A 86 2.33 -20.87 7.47
CA ASN A 86 2.64 -19.79 8.41
C ASN A 86 2.42 -18.42 7.75
N CYS A 87 2.86 -18.22 6.50
CA CYS A 87 2.63 -16.98 5.76
C CYS A 87 1.14 -16.69 5.59
N LEU A 88 0.35 -17.69 5.18
CA LEU A 88 -1.09 -17.56 5.01
C LEU A 88 -1.79 -17.24 6.32
N HIS A 89 -1.45 -17.95 7.40
CA HIS A 89 -2.05 -17.75 8.71
C HIS A 89 -1.78 -16.33 9.26
N VAL A 90 -0.54 -15.85 9.12
CA VAL A 90 -0.16 -14.49 9.53
C VAL A 90 -0.88 -13.44 8.68
N THR A 91 -0.90 -13.63 7.36
CA THR A 91 -1.56 -12.74 6.40
C THR A 91 -3.06 -12.63 6.69
N GLN A 92 -3.72 -13.77 6.94
CA GLN A 92 -5.13 -13.86 7.33
C GLN A 92 -5.41 -13.14 8.63
N THR A 93 -4.56 -13.34 9.64
CA THR A 93 -4.71 -12.69 10.95
C THR A 93 -4.61 -11.18 10.81
N ILE A 94 -3.63 -10.70 10.04
CA ILE A 94 -3.46 -9.27 9.75
C ILE A 94 -4.68 -8.71 9.01
N LEU A 95 -5.13 -9.38 7.96
CA LEU A 95 -6.27 -8.93 7.16
C LEU A 95 -7.55 -8.89 8.02
N SER A 96 -7.76 -9.85 8.92
CA SER A 96 -8.88 -9.84 9.87
C SER A 96 -8.84 -8.63 10.80
N MET A 97 -7.68 -8.35 11.41
CA MET A 97 -7.52 -7.17 12.28
C MET A 97 -7.77 -5.86 11.51
N GLN A 98 -7.30 -5.76 10.27
CA GLN A 98 -7.54 -4.60 9.42
C GLN A 98 -9.01 -4.44 9.05
N ALA A 99 -9.69 -5.55 8.74
CA ALA A 99 -11.11 -5.57 8.41
C ALA A 99 -11.98 -5.19 9.60
N GLU A 100 -11.69 -5.71 10.79
CA GLU A 100 -12.37 -5.35 12.04
C GLU A 100 -12.18 -3.87 12.38
N ALA A 101 -10.95 -3.36 12.30
CA ALA A 101 -10.67 -1.95 12.52
C ALA A 101 -11.47 -1.05 11.56
N LEU A 102 -11.51 -1.41 10.27
CA LEU A 102 -12.28 -0.66 9.28
C LEU A 102 -13.80 -0.77 9.51
N ALA A 103 -14.32 -1.96 9.79
CA ALA A 103 -15.72 -2.23 10.06
C ALA A 103 -16.27 -1.33 11.18
N GLU A 104 -15.48 -1.15 12.24
CA GLU A 104 -15.84 -0.28 13.34
C GLU A 104 -15.83 1.20 12.97
N LEU A 105 -14.83 1.66 12.20
CA LEU A 105 -14.73 3.05 11.75
C LEU A 105 -15.93 3.48 10.89
N ILE A 106 -16.41 2.58 10.06
CA ILE A 106 -17.49 2.87 9.10
C ILE A 106 -18.85 2.38 9.58
N HIS A 107 -18.89 1.75 10.76
CA HIS A 107 -20.07 1.16 11.38
C HIS A 107 -20.77 0.10 10.50
N ASP A 108 -20.00 -0.77 9.82
CA ASP A 108 -20.51 -1.89 9.01
C ASP A 108 -19.99 -3.23 9.55
N GLN A 109 -20.76 -3.86 10.44
CA GLN A 109 -20.38 -5.12 11.10
C GLN A 109 -20.26 -6.31 10.14
N GLU A 110 -20.84 -6.24 8.94
CA GLU A 110 -20.78 -7.30 7.93
C GLU A 110 -19.52 -7.21 7.05
N LEU A 111 -18.78 -6.10 7.12
CA LEU A 111 -17.59 -5.91 6.29
C LEU A 111 -16.55 -7.03 6.46
N PRO A 112 -16.22 -7.50 7.68
CA PRO A 112 -15.23 -8.57 7.85
C PRO A 112 -15.65 -9.89 7.20
N ASN A 113 -16.96 -10.16 7.12
CA ASN A 113 -17.48 -11.34 6.43
C ASN A 113 -17.23 -11.25 4.92
N ILE A 114 -17.49 -10.09 4.30
CA ILE A 114 -17.19 -9.87 2.87
C ILE A 114 -15.69 -9.91 2.59
N VAL A 115 -14.86 -9.34 3.45
CA VAL A 115 -13.40 -9.42 3.31
C VAL A 115 -12.94 -10.89 3.37
N ARG A 116 -13.51 -11.68 4.27
CA ARG A 116 -13.23 -13.12 4.39
C ARG A 116 -13.62 -13.88 3.12
N GLU A 117 -14.81 -13.61 2.58
CA GLU A 117 -15.27 -14.21 1.32
C GLU A 117 -14.35 -13.85 0.14
N LEU A 118 -13.99 -12.58 -0.01
CA LEU A 118 -13.05 -12.13 -1.05
C LEU A 118 -11.68 -12.79 -0.91
N TRP A 119 -11.18 -12.91 0.32
CA TRP A 119 -9.91 -13.58 0.60
C TRP A 119 -9.95 -15.06 0.24
N PHE A 120 -11.02 -15.79 0.61
CA PHE A 120 -11.17 -17.18 0.23
C PHE A 120 -11.34 -17.36 -1.28
N HIS A 121 -12.12 -16.50 -1.93
CA HIS A 121 -12.23 -16.50 -3.40
C HIS A 121 -10.87 -16.27 -4.06
N PHE A 122 -10.06 -15.36 -3.52
CA PHE A 122 -8.67 -15.18 -3.96
C PHE A 122 -7.83 -16.45 -3.81
N LEU A 123 -7.92 -17.14 -2.67
CA LEU A 123 -7.20 -18.40 -2.45
C LEU A 123 -7.70 -19.53 -3.36
N GLU A 124 -9.00 -19.58 -3.67
CA GLU A 124 -9.58 -20.56 -4.59
C GLU A 124 -9.09 -20.32 -6.03
N CYS A 125 -9.17 -19.08 -6.51
CA CYS A 125 -8.61 -18.68 -7.81
C CYS A 125 -7.11 -18.96 -7.89
N TRP A 126 -6.40 -18.85 -6.77
CA TRP A 126 -4.99 -19.21 -6.68
C TRP A 126 -4.74 -20.71 -6.78
N ASN A 127 -5.48 -21.51 -6.01
CA ASN A 127 -5.24 -22.94 -5.84
C ASN A 127 -5.29 -23.70 -7.19
N VAL A 128 -6.09 -23.22 -8.13
CA VAL A 128 -6.14 -23.71 -9.52
C VAL A 128 -4.75 -23.70 -10.21
N LYS A 129 -3.82 -22.85 -9.77
CA LYS A 129 -2.47 -22.68 -10.35
C LYS A 129 -1.35 -23.30 -9.51
N GLY A 130 -1.69 -23.94 -8.38
CA GLY A 130 -0.75 -24.57 -7.45
C GLY A 130 -0.21 -23.64 -6.36
N ALA A 131 0.32 -24.23 -5.27
CA ALA A 131 0.74 -23.50 -4.06
C ALA A 131 2.09 -22.76 -4.20
N ARG A 132 2.95 -23.18 -5.13
CA ARG A 132 4.33 -22.67 -5.29
C ARG A 132 4.43 -21.18 -5.65
N PRO A 133 3.57 -20.62 -6.52
CA PRO A 133 3.61 -19.19 -6.84
C PRO A 133 3.33 -18.27 -5.63
N LEU A 134 2.53 -18.71 -4.64
CA LEU A 134 2.08 -17.84 -3.53
C LEU A 134 3.21 -17.56 -2.55
N LEU A 135 4.04 -18.58 -2.31
CA LEU A 135 5.21 -18.44 -1.45
C LEU A 135 6.21 -17.43 -2.02
N ASN A 136 6.35 -17.35 -3.35
CA ASN A 136 7.25 -16.40 -4.00
C ASN A 136 6.82 -14.94 -3.82
N CYS A 137 5.53 -14.66 -3.58
CA CYS A 137 5.05 -13.31 -3.26
C CYS A 137 5.76 -12.77 -2.02
N PHE A 138 5.93 -13.63 -1.00
CA PHE A 138 6.58 -13.28 0.26
C PHE A 138 8.10 -13.15 0.18
N ILE A 139 8.71 -13.70 -0.88
CA ILE A 139 10.16 -13.89 -0.98
C ILE A 139 10.80 -13.01 -2.08
N SER A 140 10.02 -12.58 -3.08
CA SER A 140 10.49 -11.75 -4.19
C SER A 140 11.31 -10.53 -3.73
N MET A 141 10.95 -9.94 -2.57
CA MET A 141 11.68 -8.82 -1.98
C MET A 141 12.91 -9.21 -1.13
N VAL A 142 12.96 -10.44 -0.59
CA VAL A 142 14.10 -10.98 0.18
C VAL A 142 15.28 -11.26 -0.76
N ILE A 143 15.01 -11.93 -1.88
CA ILE A 143 16.01 -12.36 -2.86
C ILE A 143 16.71 -11.16 -3.51
N ALA A 144 15.98 -10.07 -3.72
CA ALA A 144 16.52 -8.87 -4.36
C ALA A 144 17.56 -8.11 -3.51
N LYS A 145 17.61 -8.32 -2.18
CA LYS A 145 18.40 -7.46 -1.27
C LYS A 145 19.41 -8.17 -0.38
N GLU A 146 19.13 -9.36 0.15
CA GLU A 146 19.84 -9.78 1.38
C GLU A 146 20.58 -11.12 1.32
N LYS A 147 20.33 -12.01 0.35
CA LYS A 147 21.11 -13.26 0.21
C LYS A 147 21.17 -13.75 -1.24
N PRO A 148 22.33 -14.21 -1.75
CA PRO A 148 22.35 -15.00 -2.98
C PRO A 148 21.45 -16.22 -2.76
N ALA A 149 20.67 -16.61 -3.77
CA ALA A 149 19.76 -17.77 -3.72
C ALA A 149 20.43 -19.00 -3.07
N ASP A 150 21.73 -19.19 -3.31
CA ASP A 150 22.58 -20.24 -2.75
C ASP A 150 22.61 -20.29 -1.20
N ALA A 151 22.51 -19.14 -0.51
CA ALA A 151 22.52 -19.08 0.95
C ALA A 151 21.15 -19.43 1.58
N LEU A 152 20.05 -19.20 0.86
CA LEU A 152 18.73 -19.69 1.24
C LEU A 152 18.59 -21.18 0.91
N GLN A 153 19.19 -21.61 -0.19
CA GLN A 153 19.28 -23.01 -0.58
C GLN A 153 19.99 -23.85 0.51
N ALA A 154 21.13 -23.37 1.01
CA ALA A 154 21.87 -24.00 2.10
C ALA A 154 21.13 -24.04 3.45
N ASP A 155 20.18 -23.13 3.67
CA ASP A 155 19.34 -23.08 4.87
C ASP A 155 18.11 -24.03 4.76
N GLY A 156 17.97 -24.79 3.67
CA GLY A 156 16.92 -25.80 3.47
C GLY A 156 15.63 -25.29 2.81
N TYR A 157 15.63 -24.04 2.32
CA TYR A 157 14.45 -23.43 1.70
C TYR A 157 14.14 -23.98 0.30
N GLU A 158 15.07 -24.68 -0.36
CA GLU A 158 14.93 -25.20 -1.73
C GLU A 158 13.75 -26.18 -1.91
N ALA A 159 13.46 -26.99 -0.89
CA ALA A 159 12.39 -27.99 -0.96
C ALA A 159 10.98 -27.36 -0.98
N GLN A 160 10.86 -26.13 -0.47
CA GLN A 160 9.58 -25.42 -0.40
C GLN A 160 9.53 -24.25 -1.41
N TRP A 161 10.67 -23.66 -1.79
CA TRP A 161 10.76 -22.37 -2.47
C TRP A 161 11.38 -22.49 -3.86
N ASN A 162 10.75 -21.87 -4.87
CA ASN A 162 11.33 -21.77 -6.21
C ASN A 162 12.27 -20.55 -6.30
N LEU A 163 13.48 -20.70 -5.77
CA LEU A 163 14.49 -19.63 -5.70
C LEU A 163 15.04 -19.16 -7.07
N ARG A 164 14.70 -19.86 -8.17
CA ARG A 164 15.25 -19.64 -9.53
C ARG A 164 14.21 -19.20 -10.56
N ILE A 165 13.08 -18.64 -10.14
CA ILE A 165 12.12 -18.07 -11.09
C ILE A 165 12.74 -16.84 -11.74
N THR A 166 12.76 -16.82 -13.07
CA THR A 166 13.19 -15.64 -13.83
C THR A 166 12.09 -14.57 -13.79
N GLU A 167 12.46 -13.28 -13.85
CA GLU A 167 11.48 -12.17 -13.84
C GLU A 167 10.37 -12.35 -14.89
N ALA A 168 10.71 -12.92 -16.06
CA ALA A 168 9.75 -13.23 -17.13
C ALA A 168 8.71 -14.31 -16.72
N GLU A 169 9.13 -15.37 -16.03
CA GLU A 169 8.23 -16.41 -15.51
C GLU A 169 7.38 -15.91 -14.32
N PHE A 170 7.88 -14.90 -13.59
CA PHE A 170 7.16 -14.25 -12.51
C PHE A 170 6.04 -13.33 -13.03
N GLU A 171 6.25 -12.63 -14.14
CA GLU A 171 5.23 -11.77 -14.76
C GLU A 171 4.10 -12.53 -15.46
N ASP A 172 4.36 -13.74 -15.96
CA ASP A 172 3.36 -14.54 -16.70
C ASP A 172 2.32 -15.25 -15.82
N SER A 173 2.56 -15.40 -14.51
CA SER A 173 1.56 -16.00 -13.62
C SER A 173 0.61 -14.95 -13.07
N GLN A 174 -0.60 -14.92 -13.64
CA GLN A 174 -1.73 -14.01 -13.38
C GLN A 174 -2.18 -13.80 -11.90
N LEU A 175 -1.48 -14.31 -10.89
CA LEU A 175 -1.73 -13.96 -9.48
C LEU A 175 -0.44 -13.75 -8.66
N SER A 176 0.77 -13.82 -9.24
CA SER A 176 2.07 -13.77 -8.53
C SER A 176 2.39 -12.52 -7.71
N LYS A 177 1.50 -11.53 -7.69
CA LYS A 177 1.71 -10.24 -7.03
C LYS A 177 0.70 -10.14 -5.91
N PHE A 178 1.12 -10.52 -4.71
CA PHE A 178 0.36 -10.29 -3.49
C PHE A 178 1.24 -9.65 -2.42
N SER A 179 0.89 -8.45 -2.02
CA SER A 179 1.64 -7.63 -1.06
C SER A 179 0.73 -7.13 0.07
N LEU A 180 1.33 -6.47 1.05
CA LEU A 180 0.54 -5.80 2.09
C LEU A 180 -0.39 -4.70 1.52
N GLN A 181 -0.05 -4.10 0.37
CA GLN A 181 -0.94 -3.15 -0.33
C GLN A 181 -2.18 -3.87 -0.89
N SER A 182 -2.03 -5.13 -1.30
CA SER A 182 -3.14 -5.97 -1.76
C SER A 182 -4.16 -6.21 -0.65
N HIS A 183 -3.77 -6.19 0.63
CA HIS A 183 -4.73 -6.23 1.74
C HIS A 183 -5.66 -5.02 1.71
N ILE A 184 -5.08 -3.83 1.57
CA ILE A 184 -5.84 -2.57 1.51
C ILE A 184 -6.73 -2.54 0.27
N ALA A 185 -6.24 -3.10 -0.85
CA ALA A 185 -7.05 -3.28 -2.05
C ALA A 185 -8.24 -4.23 -1.81
N ILE A 186 -8.07 -5.35 -1.11
CA ILE A 186 -9.19 -6.24 -0.71
C ILE A 186 -10.19 -5.48 0.17
N LEU A 187 -9.72 -4.71 1.16
CA LEU A 187 -10.60 -3.88 2.00
C LEU A 187 -11.40 -2.88 1.18
N TYR A 188 -10.75 -2.21 0.21
CA TYR A 188 -11.41 -1.29 -0.71
C TYR A 188 -12.48 -2.00 -1.55
N LEU A 189 -12.15 -3.16 -2.13
CA LEU A 189 -13.09 -3.97 -2.91
C LEU A 189 -14.29 -4.41 -2.07
N ALA A 190 -14.07 -4.82 -0.81
CA ALA A 190 -15.15 -5.15 0.12
C ALA A 190 -16.06 -3.94 0.36
N CYS A 191 -15.48 -2.76 0.61
CA CYS A 191 -16.24 -1.51 0.75
C CYS A 191 -17.03 -1.14 -0.50
N ARG A 192 -16.49 -1.43 -1.70
CA ARG A 192 -17.20 -1.26 -2.97
C ARG A 192 -18.39 -2.21 -3.07
N LEU A 193 -18.22 -3.50 -2.81
CA LEU A 193 -19.30 -4.50 -2.81
C LEU A 193 -20.41 -4.17 -1.79
N ARG A 194 -20.02 -3.61 -0.63
CA ARG A 194 -20.94 -3.16 0.43
C ARG A 194 -21.59 -1.80 0.15
N HIS A 195 -21.17 -1.09 -0.90
CA HIS A 195 -21.61 0.27 -1.22
C HIS A 195 -21.35 1.32 -0.11
N ASN A 196 -20.26 1.18 0.66
CA ASN A 196 -19.95 2.06 1.80
C ASN A 196 -19.47 3.48 1.42
N GLY A 197 -19.32 3.78 0.12
CA GLY A 197 -18.95 5.12 -0.35
C GLY A 197 -17.59 5.59 0.16
N ILE A 198 -16.65 4.66 0.35
CA ILE A 198 -15.28 4.95 0.75
C ILE A 198 -14.43 5.10 -0.51
N VAL A 199 -13.66 6.18 -0.58
CA VAL A 199 -12.63 6.37 -1.62
C VAL A 199 -11.26 5.93 -1.10
N ILE A 200 -10.30 5.66 -1.99
CA ILE A 200 -8.95 5.25 -1.57
C ILE A 200 -8.32 6.28 -0.62
N GLY A 201 -8.53 7.58 -0.87
CA GLY A 201 -8.07 8.66 0.02
C GLY A 201 -8.54 8.52 1.48
N ASP A 202 -9.76 8.01 1.71
CA ASP A 202 -10.27 7.75 3.05
C ASP A 202 -9.47 6.64 3.74
N LEU A 203 -9.20 5.53 3.02
CA LEU A 203 -8.41 4.41 3.55
C LEU A 203 -6.98 4.84 3.87
N ILE A 204 -6.35 5.62 2.99
CA ILE A 204 -5.00 6.17 3.24
C ILE A 204 -5.03 7.04 4.48
N SER A 205 -6.03 7.92 4.61
CA SER A 205 -6.21 8.73 5.80
C SER A 205 -6.33 7.84 7.04
N PHE A 206 -7.19 6.83 7.05
CA PHE A 206 -7.34 5.93 8.21
C PHE A 206 -6.04 5.22 8.59
N ILE A 207 -5.21 4.85 7.60
CA ILE A 207 -3.92 4.21 7.85
C ILE A 207 -2.89 5.21 8.39
N VAL A 208 -2.79 6.40 7.80
CA VAL A 208 -1.86 7.45 8.23
C VAL A 208 -2.17 7.91 9.66
N HIS A 209 -3.44 7.97 10.03
CA HIS A 209 -3.87 8.28 11.40
C HIS A 209 -3.76 7.09 12.36
N GLY A 210 -3.26 5.93 11.90
CA GLY A 210 -3.10 4.74 12.73
C GLY A 210 -4.42 4.09 13.15
N GLN A 211 -5.53 4.39 12.49
CA GLN A 211 -6.83 3.80 12.81
C GLN A 211 -6.97 2.40 12.20
N ILE A 212 -6.33 2.16 11.04
CA ILE A 212 -6.18 0.84 10.44
C ILE A 212 -4.72 0.43 10.56
N PRO A 213 -4.42 -0.74 11.14
CA PRO A 213 -3.05 -1.19 11.31
C PRO A 213 -2.42 -1.54 9.97
N TYR A 214 -1.29 -0.92 9.66
CA TYR A 214 -0.52 -1.20 8.45
C TYR A 214 0.98 -1.08 8.74
N GLY A 215 1.38 0.03 9.38
CA GLY A 215 2.71 0.20 9.93
C GLY A 215 3.01 -0.83 11.02
N SER A 216 4.18 -1.47 10.96
CA SER A 216 4.66 -2.39 12.01
C SER A 216 3.68 -3.51 12.39
N VAL A 217 2.85 -3.96 11.45
CA VAL A 217 1.71 -4.84 11.74
C VAL A 217 2.11 -6.18 12.38
N LEU A 218 3.32 -6.68 12.11
CA LEU A 218 3.84 -7.88 12.76
C LEU A 218 3.95 -7.74 14.28
N SER A 219 4.27 -6.54 14.79
CA SER A 219 4.40 -6.31 16.24
C SER A 219 3.08 -6.47 17.00
N LEU A 220 1.95 -6.45 16.30
CA LEU A 220 0.62 -6.65 16.86
C LEU A 220 0.25 -8.13 17.02
N LEU A 221 1.02 -9.03 16.41
CA LEU A 221 0.76 -10.47 16.45
C LEU A 221 1.41 -11.13 17.67
N PRO A 222 0.95 -12.32 18.08
CA PRO A 222 1.63 -13.11 19.11
C PRO A 222 3.09 -13.40 18.76
N GLU A 223 3.96 -13.45 19.77
CA GLU A 223 5.42 -13.62 19.60
C GLU A 223 5.78 -14.86 18.77
N GLU A 224 5.04 -15.96 18.94
CA GLU A 224 5.21 -17.18 18.16
C GLU A 224 5.06 -16.93 16.65
N MET A 225 4.06 -16.14 16.24
CA MET A 225 3.85 -15.78 14.84
C MET A 225 4.95 -14.85 14.34
N GLN A 226 5.41 -13.90 15.17
CA GLN A 226 6.50 -13.00 14.82
C GLN A 226 7.80 -13.76 14.56
N ILE A 227 8.16 -14.69 15.46
CA ILE A 227 9.34 -15.54 15.33
C ILE A 227 9.27 -16.37 14.04
N SER A 228 8.09 -16.93 13.73
CA SER A 228 7.89 -17.71 12.50
C SER A 228 8.11 -16.89 11.22
N MET A 229 7.90 -15.58 11.27
CA MET A 229 8.05 -14.65 10.13
C MET A 229 9.38 -13.91 10.09
N ALA A 230 10.23 -14.07 11.11
CA ALA A 230 11.48 -13.32 11.24
C ALA A 230 12.35 -13.30 9.96
N PRO A 231 12.45 -14.39 9.16
CA PRO A 231 13.23 -14.37 7.92
C PRO A 231 12.69 -13.46 6.82
N ILE A 232 11.38 -13.17 6.79
CA ILE A 232 10.73 -12.32 5.77
C ILE A 232 10.25 -10.97 6.32
N ALA A 233 10.24 -10.79 7.65
CA ALA A 233 9.73 -9.62 8.35
C ALA A 233 10.27 -8.28 7.80
N VAL A 234 11.58 -8.20 7.56
CA VAL A 234 12.24 -6.97 7.07
C VAL A 234 11.91 -6.65 5.62
N SER A 235 11.52 -7.64 4.82
CA SER A 235 11.32 -7.49 3.37
C SER A 235 9.87 -7.30 2.98
N TYR A 236 8.94 -8.05 3.60
CA TYR A 236 7.53 -8.10 3.21
C TYR A 236 6.67 -7.21 4.11
N PHE A 237 6.91 -7.26 5.42
CA PHE A 237 6.11 -6.54 6.41
C PHE A 237 6.69 -5.18 6.80
N ASN A 238 7.85 -4.82 6.26
CA ASN A 238 8.48 -3.53 6.52
C ASN A 238 7.91 -2.44 5.61
N THR A 239 6.96 -1.69 6.16
CA THR A 239 6.28 -0.60 5.46
C THR A 239 7.13 0.67 5.31
N ASN A 240 8.31 0.74 5.93
CA ASN A 240 9.27 1.82 5.70
C ASN A 240 9.97 1.69 4.34
N LEU A 241 9.86 0.53 3.67
CA LEU A 241 10.38 0.35 2.33
C LEU A 241 9.53 1.17 1.34
N TYR A 242 10.21 1.85 0.42
CA TYR A 242 9.54 2.66 -0.61
C TYR A 242 8.50 1.88 -1.40
N GLN A 243 8.75 0.59 -1.66
CA GLN A 243 7.84 -0.31 -2.38
C GLN A 243 6.56 -0.64 -1.59
N ALA A 244 6.62 -0.66 -0.26
CA ALA A 244 5.50 -0.97 0.63
C ALA A 244 4.75 0.30 1.08
N ARG A 245 5.20 1.47 0.64
CA ARG A 245 4.55 2.75 0.93
C ARG A 245 3.16 2.77 0.31
N ILE A 246 2.20 3.23 1.08
CA ILE A 246 0.83 3.41 0.58
C ILE A 246 0.76 4.71 -0.21
N THR A 247 0.29 4.59 -1.44
CA THR A 247 -0.17 5.71 -2.24
C THR A 247 -1.47 5.36 -2.94
N THR A 248 -2.24 6.35 -3.36
CA THR A 248 -3.47 6.11 -4.13
C THR A 248 -3.16 5.35 -5.42
N THR A 249 -2.02 5.63 -6.04
CA THR A 249 -1.59 4.94 -7.26
C THR A 249 -1.26 3.47 -7.03
N ALA A 250 -0.57 3.15 -5.92
CA ALA A 250 -0.24 1.78 -5.56
C ALA A 250 -1.50 0.98 -5.28
N ILE A 251 -2.40 1.50 -4.43
CA ILE A 251 -3.67 0.84 -4.13
C ILE A 251 -4.54 0.70 -5.38
N SER A 252 -4.65 1.74 -6.22
CA SER A 252 -5.45 1.67 -7.46
C SER A 252 -4.94 0.56 -8.40
N THR A 253 -3.62 0.39 -8.48
CA THR A 253 -3.00 -0.66 -9.30
C THR A 253 -3.36 -2.05 -8.76
N GLU A 254 -3.26 -2.24 -7.44
CA GLU A 254 -3.63 -3.49 -6.76
C GLU A 254 -5.14 -3.79 -6.85
N VAL A 255 -5.99 -2.78 -6.70
CA VAL A 255 -7.45 -2.91 -6.88
C VAL A 255 -7.77 -3.32 -8.31
N ASN A 256 -7.17 -2.68 -9.31
CA ASN A 256 -7.38 -3.03 -10.71
C ASN A 256 -6.90 -4.45 -11.02
N TYR A 257 -5.74 -4.83 -10.46
CA TYR A 257 -5.18 -6.17 -10.58
C TYR A 257 -6.11 -7.24 -9.99
N LEU A 258 -6.52 -7.07 -8.73
CA LEU A 258 -7.40 -8.02 -8.05
C LEU A 258 -8.78 -8.06 -8.71
N HIS A 259 -9.36 -6.93 -9.10
CA HIS A 259 -10.65 -6.89 -9.77
C HIS A 259 -10.63 -7.70 -11.08
N TYR A 260 -9.60 -7.52 -11.91
CA TYR A 260 -9.43 -8.26 -13.16
C TYR A 260 -9.27 -9.76 -12.93
N HIS A 261 -8.37 -10.15 -12.02
CA HIS A 261 -8.01 -11.57 -11.85
C HIS A 261 -9.01 -12.38 -11.00
N LEU A 262 -9.81 -11.71 -10.17
CA LEU A 262 -10.87 -12.34 -9.40
C LEU A 262 -12.22 -12.37 -10.15
N ASP A 263 -12.29 -11.77 -11.34
CA ASP A 263 -13.51 -11.64 -12.16
C ASP A 263 -14.70 -11.10 -11.34
N LEU A 264 -14.44 -10.10 -10.50
CA LEU A 264 -15.47 -9.54 -9.62
C LEU A 264 -16.43 -8.67 -10.43
N LYS A 265 -17.71 -8.72 -10.08
CA LYS A 265 -18.70 -7.77 -10.60
C LYS A 265 -18.86 -6.64 -9.59
N LEU A 266 -18.04 -5.61 -9.72
CA LEU A 266 -18.11 -4.48 -8.82
C LEU A 266 -19.29 -3.57 -9.14
N PRO A 267 -20.05 -3.13 -8.13
CA PRO A 267 -21.02 -2.08 -8.32
C PRO A 267 -20.35 -0.71 -8.56
N PRO A 268 -21.12 0.27 -9.07
CA PRO A 268 -20.64 1.65 -9.16
C PRO A 268 -20.31 2.21 -7.76
N LEU A 269 -19.35 3.13 -7.71
CA LEU A 269 -19.00 3.85 -6.49
C LEU A 269 -20.25 4.54 -5.90
N ASN A 270 -20.47 4.42 -4.59
CA ASN A 270 -21.55 5.14 -3.92
C ASN A 270 -21.17 6.62 -3.72
N TRP A 271 -21.33 7.39 -4.79
CA TRP A 271 -20.94 8.81 -4.85
C TRP A 271 -21.63 9.66 -3.78
N SER A 272 -22.89 9.37 -3.46
CA SER A 272 -23.66 10.13 -2.47
C SER A 272 -23.07 10.03 -1.07
N LEU A 273 -22.67 8.83 -0.67
CA LEU A 273 -22.06 8.59 0.63
C LEU A 273 -20.60 9.09 0.64
N ALA A 274 -19.84 8.87 -0.44
CA ALA A 274 -18.50 9.43 -0.61
C ALA A 274 -18.50 10.96 -0.50
N LEU A 275 -19.43 11.64 -1.18
CA LEU A 275 -19.62 13.07 -1.10
C LEU A 275 -19.96 13.52 0.33
N THR A 276 -20.81 12.78 1.03
CA THR A 276 -21.17 13.10 2.41
C THR A 276 -19.95 13.00 3.33
N ASN A 277 -19.13 11.96 3.18
CA ASN A 277 -17.90 11.78 3.95
C ASN A 277 -16.90 12.91 3.65
N PHE A 278 -16.71 13.21 2.36
CA PHE A 278 -15.77 14.24 1.92
C PHE A 278 -16.17 15.64 2.36
N THR A 279 -17.46 15.98 2.24
CA THR A 279 -17.99 17.28 2.67
C THR A 279 -17.94 17.45 4.18
N LYS A 280 -18.13 16.39 4.96
CA LYS A 280 -17.87 16.40 6.41
C LYS A 280 -16.39 16.59 6.71
N ALA A 281 -15.52 15.84 6.04
CA ALA A 281 -14.09 15.88 6.31
C ALA A 281 -13.44 17.22 5.96
N LEU A 282 -13.94 17.91 4.93
CA LEU A 282 -13.47 19.23 4.50
C LEU A 282 -14.35 20.39 4.99
N ASN A 283 -15.37 20.12 5.82
CA ASN A 283 -16.33 21.12 6.29
C ASN A 283 -16.97 21.97 5.16
N LEU A 284 -17.28 21.33 4.03
CA LEU A 284 -17.84 22.01 2.87
C LEU A 284 -19.32 22.38 3.09
N PRO A 285 -19.79 23.52 2.56
CA PRO A 285 -21.19 23.92 2.65
C PRO A 285 -22.14 22.90 2.00
N LYS A 286 -23.34 22.73 2.58
CA LYS A 286 -24.41 21.85 2.04
C LYS A 286 -24.80 22.18 0.60
N GLN A 287 -24.59 23.42 0.16
CA GLN A 287 -24.82 23.82 -1.23
C GLN A 287 -23.95 23.03 -2.22
N VAL A 288 -22.72 22.66 -1.84
CA VAL A 288 -21.84 21.82 -2.65
C VAL A 288 -22.51 20.49 -2.94
N GLN A 289 -23.12 19.85 -1.93
CA GLN A 289 -23.82 18.58 -2.12
C GLN A 289 -25.00 18.72 -3.09
N THR A 290 -25.76 19.80 -2.96
CA THR A 290 -26.90 20.08 -3.85
C THR A 290 -26.44 20.24 -5.30
N ASN A 291 -25.37 21.00 -5.53
CA ASN A 291 -24.80 21.20 -6.86
C ASN A 291 -24.21 19.90 -7.43
N TYR A 292 -23.60 19.07 -6.59
CA TYR A 292 -23.06 17.77 -6.98
C TYR A 292 -24.15 16.84 -7.48
N HIS A 293 -25.24 16.68 -6.72
CA HIS A 293 -26.35 15.85 -7.15
C HIS A 293 -26.98 16.37 -8.44
N ARG A 294 -27.13 17.70 -8.60
CA ARG A 294 -27.61 18.29 -9.85
C ARG A 294 -26.67 18.00 -11.02
N LEU A 295 -25.36 18.09 -10.80
CA LEU A 295 -24.36 17.79 -11.81
C LEU A 295 -24.42 16.32 -12.25
N CYS A 296 -24.58 15.39 -11.30
CA CYS A 296 -24.79 13.97 -11.59
C CYS A 296 -26.11 13.67 -12.30
N LEU A 297 -27.15 14.49 -12.12
CA LEU A 297 -28.41 14.35 -12.86
C LEU A 297 -28.29 14.83 -14.31
N VAL A 298 -27.55 15.92 -14.54
CA VAL A 298 -27.34 16.48 -15.90
C VAL A 298 -26.33 15.65 -16.69
N LEU A 299 -25.25 15.24 -16.02
CA LEU A 299 -24.22 14.38 -16.56
C LEU A 299 -24.21 13.13 -15.69
N ALA A 300 -24.87 12.06 -16.12
CA ALA A 300 -24.79 10.80 -15.41
C ALA A 300 -23.30 10.43 -15.20
N PRO A 301 -22.89 9.95 -14.01
CA PRO A 301 -21.57 9.37 -13.84
C PRO A 301 -21.43 8.21 -14.83
N ASP A 302 -20.24 8.08 -15.41
CA ASP A 302 -19.96 6.94 -16.29
C ASP A 302 -20.10 5.66 -15.47
N GLU A 303 -21.14 4.87 -15.75
CA GLU A 303 -21.42 3.60 -15.06
C GLU A 303 -20.48 2.48 -15.53
N TYR A 304 -19.27 2.78 -15.98
CA TYR A 304 -18.37 1.78 -16.55
C TYR A 304 -17.33 1.31 -15.52
N PRO A 305 -17.65 0.28 -14.68
CA PRO A 305 -16.60 -0.52 -14.07
C PRO A 305 -15.79 -1.22 -15.16
N ALA A 306 -16.23 -1.30 -16.41
CA ALA A 306 -15.49 -1.93 -17.52
C ALA A 306 -14.07 -1.38 -17.76
N LEU A 307 -13.76 -0.16 -17.29
CA LEU A 307 -12.38 0.33 -17.28
C LEU A 307 -11.59 -0.23 -16.10
N GLU A 308 -12.22 -0.33 -14.92
CA GLU A 308 -11.69 -0.94 -13.70
C GLU A 308 -11.65 -2.46 -13.90
N GLY A 309 -10.48 -3.08 -13.86
CA GLY A 309 -10.34 -4.51 -14.16
C GLY A 309 -10.00 -4.81 -15.62
N ASN A 310 -9.41 -3.86 -16.36
CA ASN A 310 -8.66 -4.22 -17.56
C ASN A 310 -7.28 -4.74 -17.19
N ASP A 311 -6.72 -5.61 -18.04
CA ASP A 311 -5.31 -6.08 -17.97
C ASP A 311 -4.29 -4.91 -17.99
N LYS A 312 -4.72 -3.73 -18.46
CA LYS A 312 -3.91 -2.52 -18.41
C LYS A 312 -3.83 -2.00 -16.98
N ARG A 313 -2.61 -1.87 -16.46
CA ARG A 313 -2.34 -1.21 -15.17
C ARG A 313 -2.86 0.23 -15.19
N LEU A 314 -3.98 0.46 -14.52
CA LEU A 314 -4.48 1.81 -14.27
C LEU A 314 -3.74 2.41 -13.09
N LEU A 315 -3.11 3.56 -13.31
CA LEU A 315 -2.45 4.30 -12.23
C LEU A 315 -3.47 4.82 -11.22
N LEU A 316 -4.69 5.16 -11.63
CA LEU A 316 -5.75 5.68 -10.78
C LEU A 316 -7.09 5.16 -11.26
N LEU A 317 -8.03 4.98 -10.33
CA LEU A 317 -9.38 4.53 -10.65
C LEU A 317 -10.17 5.64 -11.37
N PRO A 318 -10.75 5.36 -12.56
CA PRO A 318 -11.53 6.33 -13.31
C PRO A 318 -12.72 6.88 -12.53
N SER A 319 -13.37 6.05 -11.72
CA SER A 319 -14.47 6.51 -10.86
C SER A 319 -13.99 7.60 -9.89
N GLU A 320 -12.90 7.39 -9.17
CA GLU A 320 -12.42 8.41 -8.22
C GLU A 320 -11.93 9.70 -8.90
N LEU A 321 -11.39 9.62 -10.12
CA LEU A 321 -11.05 10.81 -10.90
C LEU A 321 -12.31 11.61 -11.29
N ASP A 322 -13.37 10.93 -11.71
CA ASP A 322 -14.67 11.57 -12.00
C ASP A 322 -15.30 12.15 -10.73
N PHE A 323 -15.15 11.48 -9.57
CA PHE A 323 -15.61 11.98 -8.26
C PHE A 323 -15.01 13.35 -7.98
N VAL A 324 -13.68 13.41 -8.06
CA VAL A 324 -12.87 14.59 -7.79
C VAL A 324 -13.23 15.72 -8.74
N ALA A 325 -13.34 15.43 -10.04
CA ALA A 325 -13.70 16.43 -11.04
C ALA A 325 -15.08 17.04 -10.75
N ARG A 326 -16.09 16.19 -10.46
CA ARG A 326 -17.45 16.62 -10.14
C ARG A 326 -17.52 17.41 -8.85
N LEU A 327 -16.75 17.02 -7.85
CA LEU A 327 -16.69 17.73 -6.57
C LEU A 327 -16.15 19.15 -6.78
N ALA A 328 -15.01 19.28 -7.44
CA ALA A 328 -14.41 20.58 -7.73
C ALA A 328 -15.36 21.46 -8.56
N MET A 329 -16.03 20.90 -9.56
CA MET A 329 -17.04 21.62 -10.33
C MET A 329 -18.23 22.07 -9.47
N SER A 330 -18.69 21.23 -8.54
CA SER A 330 -19.80 21.55 -7.64
C SER A 330 -19.48 22.72 -6.71
N ILE A 331 -18.22 22.79 -6.26
CA ILE A 331 -17.68 23.91 -5.48
C ILE A 331 -17.64 25.18 -6.35
N LYS A 332 -17.15 25.08 -7.59
CA LYS A 332 -17.12 26.20 -8.54
C LYS A 332 -18.51 26.76 -8.88
N LEU A 333 -19.54 25.91 -8.86
CA LEU A 333 -20.93 26.30 -9.06
C LEU A 333 -21.54 27.01 -7.84
N CYS A 334 -20.86 27.06 -6.69
CA CYS A 334 -21.33 27.79 -5.53
C CYS A 334 -21.04 29.30 -5.68
N PRO A 335 -21.98 30.17 -5.26
CA PRO A 335 -21.75 31.61 -5.28
C PRO A 335 -20.62 31.98 -4.32
N SER A 336 -19.74 32.88 -4.76
CA SER A 336 -18.66 33.43 -3.94
C SER A 336 -17.70 32.39 -3.34
N TRP A 337 -17.57 31.20 -3.94
CA TRP A 337 -16.70 30.13 -3.44
C TRP A 337 -15.23 30.57 -3.32
N HIS A 338 -14.80 31.51 -4.17
CA HIS A 338 -13.46 32.08 -4.16
C HIS A 338 -13.17 32.98 -2.95
N LEU A 339 -14.20 33.36 -2.19
CA LEU A 339 -14.11 34.15 -0.96
C LEU A 339 -14.24 33.27 0.30
N TRP A 340 -14.42 31.95 0.15
CA TRP A 340 -14.57 31.06 1.29
C TRP A 340 -13.28 31.04 2.09
N THR A 341 -13.38 31.39 3.37
CA THR A 341 -12.28 31.23 4.32
C THR A 341 -12.24 29.76 4.73
N TYR A 342 -11.21 29.05 4.27
CA TYR A 342 -10.87 27.76 4.84
C TYR A 342 -10.19 28.03 6.18
N ASN A 343 -11.00 28.10 7.24
CA ASN A 343 -10.43 28.09 8.58
C ASN A 343 -9.68 26.77 8.70
N SER A 344 -8.35 26.82 8.67
CA SER A 344 -7.55 25.66 9.08
C SER A 344 -8.08 25.32 10.47
N ASN A 345 -8.53 24.08 10.67
CA ASN A 345 -9.23 23.61 11.86
C ASN A 345 -8.37 23.84 13.13
N GLU A 346 -8.28 25.09 13.60
CA GLU A 346 -7.49 25.52 14.75
C GLU A 346 -8.18 25.15 16.06
N ASN A 347 -9.50 24.92 16.02
CA ASN A 347 -10.33 24.56 17.17
C ASN A 347 -10.85 23.12 17.16
N TYR A 348 -10.47 22.30 16.18
CA TYR A 348 -10.85 20.89 16.17
C TYR A 348 -9.81 20.11 16.98
N GLN A 349 -10.23 19.40 18.02
CA GLN A 349 -9.48 18.33 18.73
C GLN A 349 -9.16 17.13 17.80
N GLY A 350 -8.95 17.40 16.52
CA GLY A 350 -8.75 16.46 15.41
C GLY A 350 -8.05 17.17 14.25
N MET A 351 -7.11 18.06 14.56
CA MET A 351 -6.26 18.66 13.55
C MET A 351 -5.50 17.52 12.84
N ARG A 352 -5.73 17.34 11.54
CA ARG A 352 -5.07 16.29 10.76
C ARG A 352 -3.59 16.64 10.63
N LEU A 353 -2.73 15.74 11.06
CA LEU A 353 -1.29 15.83 10.78
C LEU A 353 -1.09 15.50 9.31
N THR A 354 -1.25 16.49 8.45
CA THR A 354 -0.80 16.34 7.08
C THR A 354 0.68 16.71 7.01
N LEU A 355 1.51 15.74 7.35
CA LEU A 355 2.91 15.79 6.98
C LEU A 355 2.98 15.30 5.55
N ASN A 356 3.40 16.15 4.62
CA ASN A 356 3.66 15.74 3.25
C ASN A 356 4.64 14.56 3.30
N PRO A 357 4.22 13.34 2.93
CA PRO A 357 5.06 12.17 3.09
C PRO A 357 6.24 12.19 2.10
N TYR A 358 6.26 13.13 1.14
CA TYR A 358 7.37 13.39 0.23
C TYR A 358 8.41 14.39 0.77
N ASP A 359 8.11 15.10 1.87
CA ASP A 359 9.09 15.99 2.49
C ASP A 359 10.14 15.17 3.25
N ARG A 360 11.40 15.23 2.78
CA ARG A 360 12.54 14.56 3.43
C ARG A 360 12.81 15.07 4.85
N LYS A 361 12.31 16.26 5.19
CA LYS A 361 12.41 16.89 6.49
C LYS A 361 11.04 17.52 6.80
N PRO A 362 10.06 16.73 7.26
CA PRO A 362 8.76 17.28 7.59
C PRO A 362 8.93 18.34 8.68
N VAL A 363 8.46 19.56 8.42
CA VAL A 363 8.50 20.65 9.39
C VAL A 363 7.19 20.61 10.19
N LEU A 364 7.27 20.12 11.42
CA LEU A 364 6.14 20.16 12.35
C LEU A 364 6.00 21.60 12.87
N LYS A 365 4.93 22.29 12.45
CA LYS A 365 4.60 23.62 12.98
C LYS A 365 4.13 23.48 14.44
N ARG A 366 4.39 24.48 15.28
CA ARG A 366 3.96 24.47 16.70
C ARG A 366 2.46 24.21 16.86
N LYS A 367 1.62 24.75 15.95
CA LYS A 367 0.18 24.49 15.95
C LYS A 367 -0.21 23.02 15.72
N HIS A 368 0.68 22.20 15.14
CA HIS A 368 0.46 20.77 14.91
C HIS A 368 0.91 19.91 16.11
N LEU A 369 1.52 20.51 17.13
CA LEU A 369 2.15 19.78 18.22
C LEU A 369 1.14 18.99 19.05
N ASN A 370 -0.01 19.60 19.37
CA ASN A 370 -1.06 18.93 20.15
C ASN A 370 -1.60 17.71 19.40
N ALA A 371 -1.93 17.87 18.12
CA ALA A 371 -2.39 16.74 17.31
C ALA A 371 -1.31 15.67 17.13
N PHE A 372 -0.03 16.04 17.03
CA PHE A 372 1.07 15.09 16.99
C PHE A 372 1.13 14.28 18.28
N VAL A 373 1.08 14.94 19.43
CA VAL A 373 1.02 14.30 20.74
C VAL A 373 -0.19 13.37 20.82
N ASP A 374 -1.40 13.83 20.45
CA ASP A 374 -2.62 13.02 20.51
C ASP A 374 -2.52 11.76 19.65
N VAL A 375 -1.99 11.87 18.42
CA VAL A 375 -1.77 10.72 17.54
C VAL A 375 -0.74 9.76 18.14
N VAL A 376 0.33 10.28 18.72
CA VAL A 376 1.36 9.45 19.36
C VAL A 376 0.81 8.76 20.62
N ASP A 377 0.06 9.46 21.46
CA ASP A 377 -0.57 8.91 22.66
C ASP A 377 -1.64 7.87 22.32
N ASN A 378 -2.44 8.09 21.27
CA ASN A 378 -3.38 7.10 20.76
C ASN A 378 -2.67 5.86 20.22
N ASN A 379 -1.51 6.00 19.58
CA ASN A 379 -0.71 4.85 19.16
C ASN A 379 -0.07 4.12 20.36
N ARG A 380 0.30 4.85 21.42
CA ARG A 380 0.95 4.33 22.62
C ARG A 380 -0.02 3.61 23.57
N HIS A 381 -1.20 4.19 23.78
CA HIS A 381 -2.17 3.74 24.78
C HIS A 381 -3.48 3.20 24.19
N GLY A 382 -3.68 3.36 22.88
CA GLY A 382 -4.88 2.91 22.19
C GLY A 382 -4.84 1.43 21.83
N ARG A 383 -5.55 1.05 20.76
CA ARG A 383 -5.73 -0.36 20.36
C ARG A 383 -4.44 -1.09 19.99
N PHE A 384 -3.34 -0.38 19.79
CA PHE A 384 -2.07 -0.93 19.32
C PHE A 384 -0.96 -0.89 20.38
N LEU A 385 -1.31 -1.10 21.65
CA LEU A 385 -0.43 -1.14 22.83
C LEU A 385 0.85 -1.99 22.69
N HIS A 386 0.90 -2.93 21.73
CA HIS A 386 2.05 -3.81 21.51
C HIS A 386 3.19 -3.19 20.70
N VAL A 387 3.04 -1.96 20.18
CA VAL A 387 4.14 -1.26 19.50
C VAL A 387 5.16 -0.78 20.54
N SER A 388 6.26 -1.50 20.69
CA SER A 388 7.34 -1.14 21.62
C SER A 388 8.03 0.16 21.19
N MET A 389 7.72 1.26 21.87
CA MET A 389 8.40 2.54 21.67
C MET A 389 9.71 2.59 22.47
N PRO A 390 10.81 3.16 21.91
CA PRO A 390 12.04 3.33 22.66
C PRO A 390 11.82 4.19 23.91
N ALA A 391 12.39 3.82 25.06
CA ALA A 391 12.24 4.59 26.31
C ALA A 391 12.69 6.05 26.20
N ALA A 392 13.64 6.36 25.31
CA ALA A 392 14.06 7.75 25.02
C ALA A 392 12.98 8.59 24.33
N PHE A 393 11.98 7.95 23.73
CA PHE A 393 10.87 8.61 23.06
C PHE A 393 9.82 9.11 24.06
N ASP A 394 9.68 8.45 25.21
CA ASP A 394 8.76 8.85 26.28
C ASP A 394 9.11 10.23 26.83
N GLY A 395 10.38 10.45 27.16
CA GLY A 395 10.86 11.77 27.60
C GLY A 395 10.76 12.85 26.50
N HIS A 396 10.75 12.45 25.22
CA HIS A 396 10.52 13.39 24.13
C HIS A 396 9.05 13.79 24.03
N ILE A 397 8.12 12.84 24.16
CA ILE A 397 6.67 13.13 24.16
C ILE A 397 6.30 14.04 25.33
N GLU A 398 6.79 13.74 26.54
CA GLU A 398 6.56 14.57 27.73
C GLU A 398 7.07 16.00 27.50
N HIS A 399 8.24 16.15 26.88
CA HIS A 399 8.77 17.46 26.50
C HIS A 399 7.90 18.17 25.44
N LEU A 400 7.38 17.44 24.45
CA LEU A 400 6.46 18.01 23.46
C LEU A 400 5.12 18.41 24.09
N GLN A 401 4.61 17.64 25.06
CA GLN A 401 3.42 17.98 25.85
C GLN A 401 3.64 19.25 26.70
N GLU A 402 4.82 19.42 27.28
CA GLU A 402 5.20 20.64 27.99
C GLU A 402 5.29 21.85 27.04
N LEU A 403 5.87 21.66 25.84
CA LEU A 403 5.93 22.69 24.80
C LEU A 403 4.54 23.04 24.25
N ALA A 404 3.63 22.08 24.20
CA ALA A 404 2.23 22.24 23.79
C ALA A 404 1.43 23.04 24.81
N SER A 405 1.62 22.74 26.10
CA SER A 405 0.89 23.37 27.21
C SER A 405 1.44 24.74 27.62
N THR A 406 2.68 25.08 27.24
CA THR A 406 3.25 26.42 27.41
C THR A 406 2.66 27.38 26.38
N ASP A 407 1.49 27.92 26.71
CA ASP A 407 0.65 28.82 25.90
C ASP A 407 1.21 30.26 25.79
N ASN A 408 2.53 30.45 25.81
CA ASN A 408 3.14 31.76 26.04
C ASN A 408 3.33 32.66 24.82
N THR A 409 2.78 32.34 23.64
CA THR A 409 2.87 33.25 22.48
C THR A 409 1.70 33.11 21.51
N ALA A 410 0.58 33.78 21.77
CA ALA A 410 -0.39 34.09 20.70
C ALA A 410 -1.26 35.34 20.92
N ASP A 411 -1.20 36.05 22.06
CA ASP A 411 -1.96 37.30 22.26
C ASP A 411 -1.51 38.47 21.36
N THR A 412 -0.47 38.30 20.54
CA THR A 412 0.04 39.34 19.63
C THR A 412 -0.14 39.05 18.14
N ILE A 413 -0.75 37.94 17.74
CA ILE A 413 -1.08 37.73 16.32
C ILE A 413 -2.52 38.19 16.13
N ALA A 414 -2.67 39.46 15.72
CA ALA A 414 -3.95 39.99 15.28
C ALA A 414 -4.62 38.99 14.32
N SER A 415 -5.82 38.54 14.68
CA SER A 415 -6.70 37.77 13.81
C SER A 415 -7.18 38.68 12.67
N ASN A 416 -6.28 39.01 11.75
CA ASN A 416 -6.66 39.70 10.53
C ASN A 416 -7.49 38.71 9.71
N PRO A 417 -8.78 39.02 9.43
CA PRO A 417 -9.57 38.21 8.53
C PRO A 417 -8.89 38.31 7.16
N VAL A 418 -8.20 37.26 6.74
CA VAL A 418 -7.57 37.23 5.42
C VAL A 418 -8.68 37.12 4.38
N THR A 419 -9.23 38.27 4.00
CA THR A 419 -9.99 38.45 2.76
C THR A 419 -9.01 38.44 1.60
N ALA A 420 -9.15 37.41 0.74
CA ALA A 420 -8.36 37.10 -0.46
C ALA A 420 -7.08 36.27 -0.22
N PHE A 421 -7.10 35.05 -0.75
CA PHE A 421 -5.90 34.21 -0.88
C PHE A 421 -4.98 34.79 -1.95
N ALA A 422 -3.80 35.27 -1.55
CA ALA A 422 -2.70 35.43 -2.49
C ALA A 422 -2.33 34.03 -3.06
N PRO A 423 -2.01 33.90 -4.36
CA PRO A 423 -1.48 32.66 -4.93
C PRO A 423 -0.24 32.22 -4.14
N GLN A 424 -0.11 30.93 -3.80
CA GLN A 424 0.96 30.44 -2.92
C GLN A 424 2.36 30.68 -3.52
N HIS A 425 2.46 30.80 -4.85
CA HIS A 425 3.74 30.92 -5.58
C HIS A 425 4.04 32.32 -6.14
N SER A 426 3.22 33.33 -5.86
CA SER A 426 3.51 34.69 -6.33
C SER A 426 4.08 35.56 -5.23
N SER A 427 5.37 35.93 -5.36
CA SER A 427 5.99 36.99 -4.56
C SER A 427 5.38 38.38 -4.82
N VAL A 428 4.52 38.50 -5.84
CA VAL A 428 3.85 39.73 -6.30
C VAL A 428 2.33 39.54 -6.38
N GLY A 429 1.78 38.54 -5.67
CA GLY A 429 0.35 38.23 -5.72
C GLY A 429 -0.43 39.39 -5.10
N ALA A 430 -0.86 40.34 -5.91
CA ALA A 430 -1.66 41.45 -5.44
C ALA A 430 -2.91 40.85 -4.77
N PRO A 431 -3.19 41.17 -3.50
CA PRO A 431 -4.48 40.84 -2.92
C PRO A 431 -5.56 41.41 -3.85
N ILE A 432 -6.55 40.59 -4.22
CA ILE A 432 -7.75 41.16 -4.83
C ILE A 432 -8.29 42.13 -3.80
N ASP A 433 -8.25 43.41 -4.16
CA ASP A 433 -8.55 44.52 -3.26
C ASP A 433 -9.94 44.29 -2.64
N PRO A 434 -10.05 44.08 -1.31
CA PRO A 434 -11.34 44.01 -0.63
C PRO A 434 -12.04 45.38 -0.63
N GLY A 435 -11.40 46.41 -1.22
CA GLY A 435 -11.87 47.78 -1.38
C GLY A 435 -13.09 48.01 -2.30
N MET A 436 -13.87 47.00 -2.69
CA MET A 436 -15.27 47.25 -3.03
C MET A 436 -16.05 47.48 -1.72
N LYS A 437 -15.85 48.68 -1.16
CA LYS A 437 -16.65 49.22 -0.07
C LYS A 437 -18.13 49.07 -0.42
N ASN A 438 -18.93 48.73 0.59
CA ASN A 438 -20.39 48.67 0.59
C ASN A 438 -21.07 50.00 0.19
N GLY A 439 -20.82 50.52 -1.02
CA GLY A 439 -21.36 51.80 -1.44
C GLY A 439 -21.13 52.07 -2.92
N GLN A 440 -22.24 52.03 -3.67
CA GLN A 440 -22.43 52.61 -5.01
C GLN A 440 -21.70 51.93 -6.18
N LEU A 441 -22.05 50.69 -6.43
CA LEU A 441 -22.59 50.35 -7.75
C LEU A 441 -24.10 50.17 -7.54
N THR A 442 -24.90 51.07 -8.11
CA THR A 442 -26.29 50.74 -8.42
C THR A 442 -26.25 49.58 -9.41
N MET A 443 -26.17 48.38 -8.86
CA MET A 443 -26.44 47.16 -9.59
C MET A 443 -27.91 47.25 -10.02
N PRO A 444 -28.22 47.11 -11.32
CA PRO A 444 -29.59 46.86 -11.73
C PRO A 444 -30.06 45.65 -10.93
N SER A 445 -31.20 45.79 -10.25
CA SER A 445 -31.79 44.81 -9.34
C SER A 445 -32.10 43.43 -9.97
N ASP A 446 -31.70 43.19 -11.21
CA ASP A 446 -32.15 42.07 -12.03
C ASP A 446 -31.05 41.09 -12.44
N ILE A 447 -29.77 41.26 -12.05
CA ILE A 447 -28.73 40.31 -12.44
C ILE A 447 -28.22 39.51 -11.24
N LYS A 448 -28.85 38.33 -11.05
CA LYS A 448 -28.32 37.16 -10.34
C LYS A 448 -27.07 36.62 -11.05
N ALA A 449 -26.03 37.44 -11.24
CA ALA A 449 -24.81 37.03 -11.93
C ALA A 449 -23.99 36.11 -11.02
N THR A 450 -24.21 34.80 -11.17
CA THR A 450 -23.18 33.80 -10.89
C THR A 450 -21.96 34.16 -11.72
N HIS A 451 -20.92 34.69 -11.07
CA HIS A 451 -19.65 35.00 -11.73
C HIS A 451 -19.00 33.66 -12.08
N PHE A 452 -19.25 33.19 -13.30
CA PHE A 452 -18.65 31.96 -13.80
C PHE A 452 -17.15 32.19 -13.99
N TYR A 453 -16.34 31.34 -13.33
CA TYR A 453 -14.88 31.48 -13.29
C TYR A 453 -14.24 31.31 -14.68
N PRO A 454 -13.16 32.04 -15.03
CA PRO A 454 -12.55 31.96 -16.36
C PRO A 454 -12.18 30.53 -16.75
N PHE A 455 -12.58 30.18 -17.97
CA PHE A 455 -12.24 28.92 -18.63
C PHE A 455 -10.94 29.09 -19.41
N TYR A 456 -9.94 28.29 -19.10
CA TYR A 456 -8.68 28.29 -19.84
C TYR A 456 -8.61 27.03 -20.72
N GLN A 457 -8.37 27.16 -22.01
CA GLN A 457 -8.40 25.99 -22.91
C GLN A 457 -7.22 25.03 -22.75
N ASN A 458 -6.09 25.52 -22.20
CA ASN A 458 -4.84 24.78 -22.06
C ASN A 458 -4.45 24.55 -20.59
N VAL A 459 -4.06 23.32 -20.24
CA VAL A 459 -3.67 22.91 -18.87
C VAL A 459 -2.39 23.63 -18.42
N ASP A 460 -1.43 23.83 -19.33
CA ASP A 460 -0.16 24.49 -19.00
C ASP A 460 -0.33 25.99 -18.70
N MET A 461 -1.27 26.65 -19.40
CA MET A 461 -1.64 28.03 -19.10
C MET A 461 -2.47 28.15 -17.82
N ARG A 462 -3.15 27.08 -17.39
CA ARG A 462 -3.88 27.06 -16.11
C ARG A 462 -2.94 27.00 -14.94
N MET A 463 -2.00 26.05 -14.93
CA MET A 463 -1.08 25.84 -13.81
C MET A 463 -0.32 27.11 -13.41
N THR A 464 -0.05 27.98 -14.39
CA THR A 464 0.66 29.26 -14.19
C THR A 464 -0.26 30.43 -13.79
N ASN A 465 -1.58 30.31 -13.96
CA ASN A 465 -2.55 31.39 -13.75
C ASN A 465 -3.73 30.98 -12.84
N LEU A 466 -3.55 29.98 -11.98
CA LEU A 466 -4.56 29.64 -10.97
C LEU A 466 -4.67 30.80 -9.97
N HIS A 467 -5.89 31.26 -9.73
CA HIS A 467 -6.16 32.14 -8.60
C HIS A 467 -6.00 31.36 -7.28
N GLY A 468 -5.56 32.05 -6.22
CA GLY A 468 -5.21 31.42 -4.95
C GLY A 468 -6.32 30.53 -4.35
N ALA A 469 -7.59 30.90 -4.49
CA ALA A 469 -8.69 30.05 -4.02
C ALA A 469 -8.82 28.72 -4.79
N MET A 470 -8.58 28.72 -6.11
CA MET A 470 -8.60 27.48 -6.92
C MET A 470 -7.38 26.62 -6.62
N GLU A 471 -6.22 27.26 -6.49
CA GLU A 471 -4.98 26.59 -6.11
C GLU A 471 -5.13 25.87 -4.77
N ASN A 472 -5.61 26.57 -3.74
CA ASN A 472 -5.86 25.98 -2.43
C ASN A 472 -6.88 24.83 -2.49
N LEU A 473 -7.94 24.95 -3.29
CA LEU A 473 -8.91 23.88 -3.46
C LEU A 473 -8.27 22.63 -4.11
N ILE A 474 -7.49 22.84 -5.17
CA ILE A 474 -6.78 21.74 -5.85
C ILE A 474 -5.80 21.08 -4.87
N ASP A 475 -5.07 21.87 -4.08
CA ASP A 475 -4.12 21.37 -3.10
C ASP A 475 -4.82 20.54 -2.03
N LEU A 476 -5.92 21.03 -1.50
CA LEU A 476 -6.74 20.35 -0.49
C LEU A 476 -7.26 19.01 -1.00
N ILE A 477 -7.79 18.98 -2.24
CA ILE A 477 -8.30 17.75 -2.85
C ILE A 477 -7.14 16.79 -3.18
N ALA A 478 -6.05 17.29 -3.74
CA ALA A 478 -4.86 16.51 -4.08
C ALA A 478 -4.24 15.85 -2.85
N GLU A 479 -4.14 16.59 -1.75
CA GLU A 479 -3.66 16.09 -0.46
C GLU A 479 -4.60 15.04 0.13
N TYR A 480 -5.92 15.30 0.13
CA TYR A 480 -6.91 14.34 0.63
C TYR A 480 -6.89 13.02 -0.16
N MET A 481 -6.83 13.11 -1.49
CA MET A 481 -6.88 11.96 -2.38
C MET A 481 -5.53 11.31 -2.61
N ASP A 482 -4.44 11.84 -2.02
CA ASP A 482 -3.05 11.45 -2.31
C ASP A 482 -2.78 11.36 -3.84
N MET A 483 -3.14 12.43 -4.54
CA MET A 483 -3.00 12.59 -5.99
C MET A 483 -2.12 13.79 -6.32
N SER A 484 -1.54 13.81 -7.52
CA SER A 484 -0.83 15.01 -7.99
C SER A 484 -1.83 16.14 -8.31
N ARG A 485 -1.44 17.39 -8.04
CA ARG A 485 -2.21 18.60 -8.43
C ARG A 485 -2.55 18.58 -9.92
N PHE A 486 -1.60 18.14 -10.75
CA PHE A 486 -1.77 18.03 -12.19
C PHE A 486 -2.91 17.07 -12.55
N THR A 487 -2.97 15.91 -11.91
CA THR A 487 -4.00 14.90 -12.16
C THR A 487 -5.40 15.41 -11.77
N VAL A 488 -5.51 16.09 -10.63
CA VAL A 488 -6.75 16.73 -10.20
C VAL A 488 -7.19 17.77 -11.22
N LEU A 489 -6.28 18.66 -11.63
CA LEU A 489 -6.55 19.70 -12.62
C LEU A 489 -6.96 19.13 -13.97
N GLU A 490 -6.27 18.09 -14.46
CA GLU A 490 -6.59 17.43 -15.72
C GLU A 490 -8.01 16.85 -15.69
N SER A 491 -8.38 16.19 -14.60
CA SER A 491 -9.71 15.59 -14.41
C SER A 491 -10.80 16.67 -14.43
N ILE A 492 -10.58 17.79 -13.74
CA ILE A 492 -11.47 18.96 -13.78
C ILE A 492 -11.59 19.51 -15.21
N CYS A 493 -10.47 19.66 -15.93
CA CYS A 493 -10.47 20.18 -17.29
C CYS A 493 -11.26 19.30 -18.26
N ARG A 494 -11.15 17.97 -18.12
CA ARG A 494 -11.91 17.01 -18.92
C ARG A 494 -13.42 17.19 -18.69
N LEU A 495 -13.85 17.24 -17.43
CA LEU A 495 -15.25 17.43 -17.09
C LEU A 495 -15.78 18.80 -17.51
N GLU A 496 -15.01 19.87 -17.34
CA GLU A 496 -15.41 21.22 -17.77
C GLU A 496 -15.73 21.31 -19.26
N LYS A 497 -14.93 20.63 -20.11
CA LYS A 497 -15.18 20.60 -21.56
C LYS A 497 -16.54 20.00 -21.89
N VAL A 498 -17.00 19.05 -21.09
CA VAL A 498 -18.31 18.39 -21.22
C VAL A 498 -19.42 19.26 -20.63
N VAL A 499 -19.20 19.85 -19.44
CA VAL A 499 -20.21 20.64 -18.71
C VAL A 499 -20.52 21.97 -19.39
N LEU A 500 -19.51 22.68 -19.91
CA LEU A 500 -19.66 24.05 -20.41
C LEU A 500 -20.70 24.23 -21.53
N PRO A 501 -20.78 23.33 -22.52
CA PRO A 501 -21.87 23.36 -23.51
C PRO A 501 -23.27 23.33 -22.87
N HIS A 502 -23.45 22.59 -21.77
CA HIS A 502 -24.73 22.45 -21.09
C HIS A 502 -25.10 23.62 -20.17
N LEU A 503 -24.11 24.43 -19.75
CA LEU A 503 -24.33 25.64 -18.93
C LEU A 503 -24.54 26.92 -19.74
N ARG A 504 -24.36 26.86 -21.07
CA ARG A 504 -24.53 28.01 -21.99
C ARG A 504 -25.97 28.16 -22.54
N VAL A 505 -26.89 27.33 -22.07
CA VAL A 505 -28.34 27.37 -22.34
C VAL A 505 -29.03 27.84 -21.07
#